data_AF-M2VRK7-F1
#
_entry.id   AF-M2VRK7-F1
#
_cell.length_a   1.000
_cell.length_b   1.000
_cell.length_c   1.000
_cell.angle_alpha   90.00
_cell.angle_beta   90.00
_cell.angle_gamma   90.00
#
_symmetry.space_group_name_H-M   'P 1'
#
loop_
_entity.id
_entity.type
_entity.pdbx_description
1 polymer ?
#
loop_
_entity_poly.entity_id
_entity_poly.type
_entity_poly.pdbx_seq_one_letter_code
_entity_poly.pdbx_strand_id
1 'polypeptide(L)'
;MASLDEKWKAVDNFESIVVDRERDVVRVTKELYDLHSNREQLRGVTSSCNYRLTIPFAPHLFGSGKTTFARTYLELVQRFGETFLSTFASDPSRRTFLENLKKASLLFVDLRELKPIDPIEFSRNLKWAVYYLLIKAACLQSGLPQPDPDECFKELKLRTDALVQKIRSILNIPSDQYLLLAFDEVGVFDTKGTFFELEKNDKGVVRPYNDFIGIISQLCEEPDLFFIVVGKSKGLSINNDVAFGLSRVILHFISLSPLDASSIVEFLEKSLLKTPTQVPVCNVLCSSSFSVNELADSLLECTGGVPGLLTRAVNMLLNYIIARNQPFISKEECLTCMNDYDFRRICAEPFVERILNLDEDRKSVFDLLLMMALFRIPFQVDDRLTSESFLYDAVTEMGLYRYPIDQNTFQVLIPKIFVVIFKNDPSISSLEKILLGSLDVEPVD
;
A
#
# COMPACT_ATOMS: atom_id res chain seq x y z
N MET A 1 7.98 12.95 37.26
CA MET A 1 7.53 13.64 36.04
C MET A 1 8.49 13.23 34.94
N ALA A 2 8.02 12.48 33.95
CA ALA A 2 8.78 12.26 32.72
C ALA A 2 9.07 13.64 32.09
N SER A 3 10.27 13.87 31.57
CA SER A 3 10.57 15.11 30.85
C SER A 3 9.65 15.21 29.64
N LEU A 4 9.25 16.43 29.27
CA LEU A 4 8.47 16.66 28.04
C LEU A 4 9.17 16.07 26.79
N ASP A 5 10.48 15.82 26.84
CA ASP A 5 11.22 15.12 25.78
C ASP A 5 10.78 13.66 25.58
N GLU A 6 10.21 12.99 26.60
CA GLU A 6 9.68 11.63 26.46
C GLU A 6 8.30 11.58 25.79
N LYS A 7 7.59 12.71 25.68
CA LYS A 7 6.22 12.79 25.13
C LYS A 7 6.16 12.50 23.62
N TRP A 8 7.31 12.56 22.94
CA TRP A 8 7.42 12.34 21.51
C TRP A 8 8.06 11.00 21.13
N LYS A 9 8.22 10.08 22.09
CA LYS A 9 8.67 8.71 21.77
C LYS A 9 7.61 8.00 20.92
N ALA A 10 8.02 7.40 19.81
CA ALA A 10 7.14 6.62 18.95
C ALA A 10 6.79 5.27 19.60
N VAL A 11 5.85 5.28 20.54
CA VAL A 11 5.26 4.06 21.11
C VAL A 11 3.96 3.77 20.37
N ASP A 12 3.80 2.53 19.90
CA ASP A 12 2.57 2.05 19.25
C ASP A 12 1.50 1.75 20.29
N ASN A 13 0.64 2.73 20.57
CA ASN A 13 -0.35 2.67 21.65
C ASN A 13 -1.69 2.04 21.25
N PHE A 14 -1.91 1.77 19.97
CA PHE A 14 -3.17 1.21 19.46
C PHE A 14 -2.94 0.21 18.33
N GLU A 15 -3.93 -0.63 18.10
CA GLU A 15 -3.97 -1.53 16.95
C GLU A 15 -4.72 -0.83 15.81
N SER A 16 -4.03 -0.59 14.69
CA SER A 16 -4.64 -0.03 13.49
C SER A 16 -5.51 -1.09 12.85
N ILE A 17 -6.75 -0.71 12.56
CA ILE A 17 -7.79 -1.60 12.01
C ILE A 17 -8.02 -1.38 10.51
N VAL A 18 -8.89 -2.22 9.95
CA VAL A 18 -9.42 -2.09 8.59
C VAL A 18 -10.34 -0.88 8.49
N VAL A 19 -9.94 0.07 7.67
CA VAL A 19 -10.73 1.28 7.37
C VAL A 19 -11.49 1.06 6.06
N ASP A 20 -12.66 1.66 5.93
CA ASP A 20 -13.39 1.77 4.68
C ASP A 20 -12.48 2.37 3.60
N ARG A 21 -12.38 1.63 2.50
CA ARG A 21 -11.60 1.97 1.31
C ARG A 21 -12.42 1.65 0.07
N GLU A 22 -13.72 1.94 0.12
CA GLU A 22 -14.70 1.63 -0.90
C GLU A 22 -14.19 1.89 -2.32
N ARG A 23 -13.70 3.11 -2.58
CA ARG A 23 -13.20 3.51 -3.91
C ARG A 23 -12.04 2.64 -4.37
N ASP A 24 -11.11 2.32 -3.47
CA ASP A 24 -9.98 1.44 -3.77
C ASP A 24 -10.46 0.00 -4.03
N VAL A 25 -11.43 -0.50 -3.25
CA VAL A 25 -12.04 -1.83 -3.45
C VAL A 25 -12.72 -1.91 -4.81
N VAL A 26 -13.51 -0.90 -5.18
CA VAL A 26 -14.17 -0.83 -6.49
C VAL A 26 -13.16 -0.84 -7.62
N ARG A 27 -12.09 -0.03 -7.50
CA ARG A 27 -11.02 0.05 -8.51
C ARG A 27 -10.31 -1.29 -8.66
N VAL A 28 -9.85 -1.90 -7.58
CA VAL A 28 -9.15 -3.19 -7.60
C VAL A 28 -10.05 -4.31 -8.13
N THR A 29 -11.34 -4.31 -7.77
CA THR A 29 -12.29 -5.32 -8.24
C THR A 29 -12.56 -5.20 -9.74
N LYS A 30 -12.70 -3.97 -10.26
CA LYS A 30 -12.84 -3.71 -11.70
C LYS A 30 -11.61 -4.18 -12.47
N GLU A 31 -10.42 -3.84 -11.99
CA GLU A 31 -9.16 -4.30 -12.59
C GLU A 31 -9.10 -5.83 -12.59
N LEU A 32 -9.32 -6.51 -11.45
CA LEU A 32 -9.32 -7.97 -11.39
C LEU A 32 -10.33 -8.61 -12.37
N TYR A 33 -11.50 -7.99 -12.56
CA TYR A 33 -12.49 -8.45 -13.53
C TYR A 33 -12.04 -8.26 -14.97
N ASP A 34 -11.47 -7.11 -15.31
CA ASP A 34 -10.94 -6.84 -16.64
C ASP A 34 -9.77 -7.79 -16.94
N LEU A 35 -8.94 -8.09 -15.93
CA LEU A 35 -7.90 -9.12 -16.01
C LEU A 35 -8.49 -10.51 -16.28
N HIS A 36 -9.53 -10.90 -15.55
CA HIS A 36 -10.20 -12.19 -15.72
C HIS A 36 -10.88 -12.31 -17.09
N SER A 37 -11.58 -11.27 -17.54
CA SER A 37 -12.38 -11.29 -18.78
C SER A 37 -11.50 -11.22 -20.02
N ASN A 38 -10.41 -10.45 -19.98
CA ASN A 38 -9.46 -10.38 -21.10
C ASN A 38 -8.58 -11.64 -21.20
N ARG A 39 -8.46 -12.47 -20.15
CA ARG A 39 -7.81 -13.79 -20.25
C ARG A 39 -8.48 -14.70 -21.29
N GLU A 40 -9.79 -14.58 -21.51
CA GLU A 40 -10.49 -15.36 -22.55
C GLU A 40 -10.10 -14.92 -23.98
N GLN A 41 -9.86 -13.63 -24.22
CA GLN A 41 -9.38 -13.14 -25.51
C GLN A 41 -7.96 -13.66 -25.84
N LEU A 42 -7.16 -13.98 -24.83
CA LEU A 42 -5.82 -14.58 -24.98
C LEU A 42 -5.86 -16.09 -25.30
N ARG A 43 -7.00 -16.75 -25.11
CA ARG A 43 -7.18 -18.18 -25.45
C ARG A 43 -7.66 -18.41 -26.89
N GLY A 44 -8.07 -17.36 -27.62
CA GLY A 44 -8.95 -17.54 -28.79
C GLY A 44 -8.48 -17.06 -30.15
N VAL A 45 -7.57 -16.08 -30.30
CA VAL A 45 -7.29 -15.50 -31.63
C VAL A 45 -5.82 -15.13 -31.79
N THR A 46 -5.11 -15.92 -32.61
CA THR A 46 -3.74 -15.74 -33.13
C THR A 46 -2.57 -16.01 -32.18
N SER A 47 -1.63 -16.77 -32.71
CA SER A 47 -0.54 -17.50 -32.07
C SER A 47 0.65 -16.66 -31.61
N SER A 48 0.48 -15.62 -30.78
CA SER A 48 1.66 -15.03 -30.09
C SER A 48 1.45 -14.09 -28.88
N CYS A 49 0.26 -13.87 -28.34
CA CYS A 49 0.10 -12.91 -27.24
C CYS A 49 0.03 -13.60 -25.86
N ASN A 50 1.19 -14.03 -25.34
CA ASN A 50 1.36 -14.59 -23.99
C ASN A 50 1.36 -13.48 -22.91
N TYR A 51 0.28 -12.72 -22.75
CA TYR A 51 0.22 -11.71 -21.68
C TYR A 51 -0.27 -12.34 -20.38
N ARG A 52 0.48 -12.12 -19.29
CA ARG A 52 0.12 -12.63 -17.95
C ARG A 52 0.05 -11.45 -16.99
N LEU A 53 -1.11 -11.26 -16.35
CA LEU A 53 -1.46 -10.01 -15.70
C LEU A 53 -1.35 -10.13 -14.18
N THR A 54 -0.57 -9.24 -13.58
CA THR A 54 -0.34 -9.12 -12.13
C THR A 54 -0.75 -7.72 -11.70
N ILE A 55 -1.40 -7.58 -10.54
CA ILE A 55 -1.71 -6.27 -9.96
C ILE A 55 -0.63 -5.94 -8.92
N PRO A 56 0.46 -5.25 -9.28
CA PRO A 56 1.22 -4.54 -8.28
C PRO A 56 0.44 -3.33 -7.80
N PHE A 57 0.41 -3.10 -6.50
CA PHE A 57 0.09 -1.78 -6.01
C PHE A 57 1.28 -0.86 -6.28
N ALA A 58 0.99 0.36 -6.73
CA ALA A 58 2.00 1.36 -7.01
C ALA A 58 2.90 1.60 -5.76
N PRO A 59 4.21 1.84 -5.96
CA PRO A 59 5.08 2.27 -4.89
C PRO A 59 4.50 3.54 -4.24
N HIS A 60 4.59 3.63 -2.91
CA HIS A 60 4.07 4.78 -2.15
C HIS A 60 5.11 5.08 -1.10
N LEU A 61 5.78 6.24 -1.17
CA LEU A 61 6.90 6.57 -0.30
C LEU A 61 6.48 6.62 1.18
N PHE A 62 5.20 6.92 1.44
CA PHE A 62 4.65 7.22 2.78
C PHE A 62 3.82 6.11 3.45
N GLY A 63 3.63 4.97 2.78
CA GLY A 63 2.82 3.86 3.32
C GLY A 63 1.32 4.14 3.29
N SER A 64 0.67 3.80 2.17
CA SER A 64 -0.80 3.88 2.00
C SER A 64 -1.57 2.77 2.71
N GLY A 65 -1.03 2.08 3.71
CA GLY A 65 -1.71 0.94 4.32
C GLY A 65 -1.93 -0.23 3.36
N LYS A 66 -1.11 -0.36 2.31
CA LYS A 66 -1.22 -1.42 1.28
C LYS A 66 -1.19 -2.82 1.86
N THR A 67 -0.31 -3.07 2.84
CA THR A 67 -0.24 -4.34 3.55
C THR A 67 -1.57 -4.68 4.21
N THR A 68 -2.13 -3.72 4.97
CA THR A 68 -3.43 -3.87 5.62
C THR A 68 -4.53 -4.10 4.59
N PHE A 69 -4.60 -3.25 3.55
CA PHE A 69 -5.58 -3.39 2.47
C PHE A 69 -5.49 -4.74 1.76
N ALA A 70 -4.28 -5.20 1.40
CA ALA A 70 -4.08 -6.48 0.74
C ALA A 70 -4.51 -7.65 1.62
N ARG A 71 -4.20 -7.60 2.93
CA ARG A 71 -4.62 -8.60 3.91
C ARG A 71 -6.14 -8.67 4.09
N THR A 72 -6.80 -7.53 3.99
CA THR A 72 -8.23 -7.41 4.32
C THR A 72 -9.10 -7.21 3.08
N TYR A 73 -8.53 -7.31 1.88
CA TYR A 73 -9.23 -7.04 0.63
C TYR A 73 -10.49 -7.89 0.47
N LEU A 74 -10.42 -9.20 0.75
CA LEU A 74 -11.58 -10.08 0.64
C LEU A 74 -12.67 -9.77 1.67
N GLU A 75 -12.28 -9.39 2.90
CA GLU A 75 -13.23 -8.93 3.93
C GLU A 75 -13.98 -7.68 3.44
N LEU A 76 -13.25 -6.73 2.84
CA LEU A 76 -13.83 -5.53 2.27
C LEU A 76 -14.77 -5.85 1.09
N VAL A 77 -14.38 -6.75 0.18
CA VAL A 77 -15.24 -7.19 -0.94
C VAL A 77 -16.54 -7.83 -0.43
N GLN A 78 -16.46 -8.63 0.63
CA GLN A 78 -17.64 -9.23 1.26
C GLN A 78 -18.54 -8.17 1.90
N ARG A 79 -17.95 -7.17 2.58
CA ARG A 79 -18.69 -6.06 3.21
C ARG A 79 -19.37 -5.13 2.19
N PHE A 80 -18.71 -4.79 1.09
CA PHE A 80 -19.21 -3.81 0.11
C PHE A 80 -20.01 -4.40 -1.05
N GLY A 81 -20.01 -5.73 -1.18
CA GLY A 81 -20.56 -6.44 -2.33
C GLY A 81 -22.08 -6.38 -2.52
N GLU A 82 -22.83 -5.72 -1.63
CA GLU A 82 -24.29 -5.62 -1.71
C GLU A 82 -24.81 -4.20 -2.00
N THR A 83 -24.09 -3.15 -1.60
CA THR A 83 -24.53 -1.75 -1.77
C THR A 83 -23.69 -0.98 -2.77
N PHE A 84 -22.37 -1.05 -2.69
CA PHE A 84 -21.47 -0.16 -3.43
C PHE A 84 -20.93 -0.76 -4.73
N LEU A 85 -20.77 -2.09 -4.78
CA LEU A 85 -20.52 -2.80 -6.03
C LEU A 85 -21.81 -3.12 -6.80
N SER A 86 -22.97 -2.58 -6.38
CA SER A 86 -24.27 -2.84 -7.01
C SER A 86 -24.30 -2.40 -8.48
N THR A 87 -23.74 -1.23 -8.81
CA THR A 87 -23.61 -0.77 -10.21
C THR A 87 -22.67 -1.67 -11.01
N PHE A 88 -21.56 -2.13 -10.41
CA PHE A 88 -20.64 -3.06 -11.05
C PHE A 88 -21.32 -4.42 -11.31
N ALA A 89 -22.07 -4.92 -10.33
CA ALA A 89 -22.83 -6.18 -10.37
C ALA A 89 -24.18 -6.09 -11.12
N SER A 90 -24.49 -4.94 -11.73
CA SER A 90 -25.67 -4.80 -12.60
C SER A 90 -25.53 -5.62 -13.89
N ASP A 91 -24.30 -5.82 -14.35
CA ASP A 91 -23.98 -6.72 -15.45
C ASP A 91 -23.90 -8.19 -14.94
N PRO A 92 -24.59 -9.15 -15.59
CA PRO A 92 -24.62 -10.54 -15.13
C PRO A 92 -23.25 -11.23 -15.05
N SER A 93 -22.32 -10.90 -15.95
CA SER A 93 -20.99 -11.50 -15.98
C SER A 93 -20.10 -10.95 -14.86
N ARG A 94 -20.17 -9.63 -14.62
CA ARG A 94 -19.52 -8.97 -13.47
C ARG A 94 -20.08 -9.44 -12.14
N ARG A 95 -21.40 -9.66 -12.07
CA ARG A 95 -22.05 -10.22 -10.88
C ARG A 95 -21.55 -11.63 -10.58
N THR A 96 -21.48 -12.48 -11.59
CA THR A 96 -20.98 -13.86 -11.42
C THR A 96 -19.53 -13.87 -10.94
N PHE A 97 -18.68 -13.02 -11.54
CA PHE A 97 -17.31 -12.83 -11.08
C PHE A 97 -17.24 -12.37 -9.62
N LEU A 98 -18.04 -11.37 -9.23
CA LEU A 98 -18.07 -10.86 -7.86
C LEU A 98 -18.51 -11.93 -6.85
N GLU A 99 -19.51 -12.74 -7.19
CA GLU A 99 -19.97 -13.84 -6.33
C GLU A 99 -18.90 -14.94 -6.16
N ASN A 100 -18.11 -15.20 -7.20
CA ASN A 100 -16.96 -16.11 -7.10
C ASN A 100 -15.82 -15.48 -6.27
N LEU A 101 -15.58 -14.17 -6.44
CA LEU A 101 -14.57 -13.42 -5.68
C LEU A 101 -14.89 -13.33 -4.19
N LYS A 102 -16.16 -13.15 -3.80
CA LYS A 102 -16.60 -13.17 -2.40
C LYS A 102 -16.28 -14.49 -1.71
N LYS A 103 -16.27 -15.58 -2.46
CA LYS A 103 -15.92 -16.92 -1.99
C LYS A 103 -14.42 -17.20 -2.10
N ALA A 104 -13.61 -16.31 -2.65
CA ALA A 104 -12.19 -16.57 -2.87
C ALA A 104 -11.43 -16.81 -1.55
N SER A 105 -10.24 -17.40 -1.68
CA SER A 105 -9.28 -17.49 -0.58
C SER A 105 -8.09 -16.56 -0.83
N LEU A 106 -7.51 -16.01 0.23
CA LEU A 106 -6.31 -15.17 0.17
C LEU A 106 -5.17 -15.89 0.90
N LEU A 107 -4.02 -16.02 0.23
CA LEU A 107 -2.76 -16.40 0.86
C LEU A 107 -1.85 -15.16 0.88
N PHE A 108 -1.51 -14.71 2.09
CA PHE A 108 -0.63 -13.56 2.29
C PHE A 108 0.81 -14.03 2.55
N VAL A 109 1.77 -13.42 1.86
CA VAL A 109 3.18 -13.84 1.83
C VAL A 109 4.09 -12.65 2.08
N ASP A 110 4.83 -12.64 3.18
CA ASP A 110 5.80 -11.59 3.52
C ASP A 110 7.20 -11.93 2.98
N LEU A 111 7.65 -11.21 1.95
CA LEU A 111 8.95 -11.48 1.32
C LEU A 111 10.15 -11.11 2.20
N ARG A 112 9.96 -10.40 3.33
CA ARG A 112 11.05 -10.19 4.30
C ARG A 112 11.54 -11.50 4.91
N GLU A 113 10.66 -12.50 4.98
CA GLU A 113 10.98 -13.83 5.45
C GLU A 113 11.77 -14.68 4.45
N LEU A 114 11.98 -14.17 3.22
CA LEU A 114 12.84 -14.84 2.26
C LEU A 114 14.24 -15.07 2.85
N LYS A 115 14.63 -16.33 2.85
CA LYS A 115 15.97 -16.80 3.18
C LYS A 115 16.47 -17.64 2.01
N PRO A 116 17.78 -17.60 1.73
CA PRO A 116 18.40 -18.60 0.85
C PRO A 116 18.07 -19.99 1.37
N ILE A 117 17.83 -20.94 0.46
CA ILE A 117 17.63 -22.33 0.85
C ILE A 117 18.70 -23.20 0.20
N ASP A 118 19.36 -24.02 1.01
CA ASP A 118 20.43 -24.90 0.59
C ASP A 118 19.88 -26.12 -0.20
N PRO A 119 20.68 -26.66 -1.14
CA PRO A 119 22.02 -26.22 -1.54
C PRO A 119 21.99 -25.03 -2.51
N ILE A 120 22.84 -24.03 -2.24
CA ILE A 120 22.99 -22.78 -3.02
C ILE A 120 23.45 -23.02 -4.47
N GLU A 121 24.11 -24.16 -4.75
CA GLU A 121 24.83 -24.44 -6.02
C GLU A 121 23.97 -24.75 -7.26
N PHE A 122 22.64 -24.80 -7.17
CA PHE A 122 21.77 -25.05 -8.33
C PHE A 122 20.92 -23.83 -8.67
N SER A 123 21.30 -23.12 -9.74
CA SER A 123 20.66 -22.06 -10.58
C SER A 123 19.18 -21.62 -10.38
N ARG A 124 18.57 -21.72 -9.19
CA ARG A 124 17.13 -21.49 -8.88
C ARG A 124 16.84 -21.13 -7.41
N ASN A 125 17.82 -20.64 -6.64
CA ASN A 125 17.63 -20.36 -5.20
C ASN A 125 16.42 -19.45 -4.93
N LEU A 126 16.22 -18.37 -5.72
CA LEU A 126 15.09 -17.48 -5.53
C LEU A 126 13.72 -18.15 -5.81
N LYS A 127 13.59 -18.91 -6.91
CA LYS A 127 12.35 -19.63 -7.24
C LYS A 127 11.95 -20.57 -6.11
N TRP A 128 12.93 -21.30 -5.61
CA TRP A 128 12.75 -22.23 -4.52
C TRP A 128 12.43 -21.55 -3.20
N ALA A 129 13.13 -20.48 -2.87
CA ALA A 129 12.85 -19.67 -1.70
C ALA A 129 11.42 -19.13 -1.72
N VAL A 130 10.94 -18.65 -2.88
CA VAL A 130 9.56 -18.20 -3.06
C VAL A 130 8.56 -19.36 -2.92
N TYR A 131 8.84 -20.51 -3.53
CA TYR A 131 7.95 -21.68 -3.46
C TYR A 131 7.84 -22.23 -2.03
N TYR A 132 8.97 -22.36 -1.33
CA TYR A 132 8.98 -22.75 0.08
C TYR A 132 8.22 -21.75 0.94
N LEU A 133 8.44 -20.45 0.71
CA LEU A 133 7.77 -19.40 1.48
C LEU A 133 6.23 -19.44 1.27
N LEU A 134 5.76 -19.72 0.05
CA LEU A 134 4.34 -19.92 -0.22
C LEU A 134 3.75 -21.10 0.57
N ILE A 135 4.44 -22.25 0.59
CA ILE A 135 3.97 -23.42 1.34
C ILE A 135 4.02 -23.15 2.84
N LYS A 136 5.11 -22.55 3.33
CA LYS A 136 5.24 -22.15 4.73
C LYS A 136 4.08 -21.24 5.14
N ALA A 137 3.79 -20.21 4.35
CA ALA A 137 2.68 -19.30 4.60
C ALA A 137 1.34 -20.05 4.63
N ALA A 138 1.11 -20.98 3.69
CA ALA A 138 -0.11 -21.79 3.65
C ALA A 138 -0.25 -22.68 4.90
N CYS A 139 0.83 -23.37 5.31
CA CYS A 139 0.82 -24.21 6.51
C CYS A 139 0.51 -23.38 7.76
N LEU A 140 1.20 -22.26 7.94
CA LEU A 140 0.99 -21.38 9.09
C LEU A 140 -0.44 -20.83 9.13
N GLN A 141 -0.98 -20.42 7.98
CA GLN A 141 -2.36 -19.93 7.87
C GLN A 141 -3.39 -21.02 8.22
N SER A 142 -3.11 -22.28 7.90
CA SER A 142 -3.94 -23.43 8.28
C SER A 142 -3.68 -23.97 9.69
N GLY A 143 -2.80 -23.35 10.49
CA GLY A 143 -2.43 -23.82 11.82
C GLY A 143 -1.57 -25.10 11.83
N LEU A 144 -0.97 -25.44 10.69
CA LEU A 144 -0.05 -26.57 10.54
C LEU A 144 1.39 -26.17 10.92
N PRO A 145 2.23 -27.14 11.34
CA PRO A 145 3.63 -26.86 11.63
C PRO A 145 4.36 -26.36 10.38
N GLN A 146 5.41 -25.55 10.59
CA GLN A 146 6.29 -25.13 9.52
C GLN A 146 6.91 -26.36 8.85
N PRO A 147 6.81 -26.48 7.51
CA PRO A 147 7.35 -27.63 6.82
C PRO A 147 8.88 -27.59 6.80
N ASP A 148 9.48 -28.78 6.84
CA ASP A 148 10.90 -28.95 6.62
C ASP A 148 11.25 -28.55 5.16
N PRO A 149 12.28 -27.71 4.93
CA PRO A 149 12.68 -27.30 3.59
C PRO A 149 13.06 -28.49 2.70
N ASP A 150 13.85 -29.45 3.21
CA ASP A 150 14.37 -30.58 2.44
C ASP A 150 13.26 -31.54 1.99
N GLU A 151 12.25 -31.74 2.84
CA GLU A 151 11.05 -32.50 2.48
C GLU A 151 10.22 -31.79 1.40
N CYS A 152 10.02 -30.47 1.53
CA CYS A 152 9.35 -29.68 0.50
C CYS A 152 10.04 -29.79 -0.86
N PHE A 153 11.38 -29.78 -0.90
CA PHE A 153 12.13 -29.91 -2.15
C PHE A 153 11.95 -31.25 -2.84
N LYS A 154 11.90 -32.34 -2.07
CA LYS A 154 11.72 -33.69 -2.62
C LYS A 154 10.31 -33.89 -3.18
N GLU A 155 9.31 -33.32 -2.53
CA GLU A 155 7.91 -33.44 -2.95
C GLU A 155 7.58 -32.56 -4.17
N LEU A 156 8.10 -31.34 -4.21
CA LEU A 156 7.87 -30.41 -5.30
C LEU A 156 8.77 -30.77 -6.48
N LYS A 157 8.24 -31.53 -7.45
CA LYS A 157 8.93 -31.71 -8.74
C LYS A 157 8.90 -30.44 -9.60
N LEU A 158 9.46 -29.31 -9.15
CA LEU A 158 9.72 -28.06 -9.89
C LEU A 158 8.59 -27.44 -10.75
N ARG A 159 7.39 -28.02 -10.77
CA ARG A 159 6.28 -27.62 -11.60
C ARG A 159 5.30 -26.76 -10.81
N THR A 160 4.88 -25.70 -11.45
CA THR A 160 3.99 -24.68 -10.92
C THR A 160 2.60 -25.24 -10.55
N ASP A 161 2.04 -26.12 -11.38
CA ASP A 161 0.74 -26.75 -11.16
C ASP A 161 0.72 -27.58 -9.86
N ALA A 162 1.77 -28.37 -9.62
CA ALA A 162 1.92 -29.14 -8.39
C ALA A 162 2.02 -28.26 -7.14
N LEU A 163 2.68 -27.10 -7.23
CA LEU A 163 2.76 -26.14 -6.12
C LEU A 163 1.37 -25.59 -5.79
N VAL A 164 0.60 -25.14 -6.78
CA VAL A 164 -0.72 -24.56 -6.55
C VAL A 164 -1.69 -25.59 -6.01
N GLN A 165 -1.64 -26.83 -6.49
CA GLN A 165 -2.41 -27.94 -5.93
C GLN A 165 -2.04 -28.23 -4.46
N LYS A 166 -0.74 -28.20 -4.12
CA LYS A 166 -0.29 -28.38 -2.73
C LYS A 166 -0.81 -27.24 -1.83
N ILE A 167 -0.72 -25.99 -2.27
CA ILE A 167 -1.24 -24.82 -1.54
C ILE A 167 -2.75 -24.97 -1.31
N ARG A 168 -3.52 -25.30 -2.36
CA ARG A 168 -4.97 -25.52 -2.26
C ARG A 168 -5.30 -26.65 -1.30
N SER A 169 -4.55 -27.76 -1.34
CA SER A 169 -4.72 -28.87 -0.41
C SER A 169 -4.46 -28.47 1.05
N ILE A 170 -3.42 -27.68 1.31
CA ILE A 170 -3.08 -27.21 2.66
C ILE A 170 -4.15 -26.26 3.21
N LEU A 171 -4.63 -25.35 2.36
CA LEU A 171 -5.64 -24.36 2.71
C LEU A 171 -7.08 -24.91 2.65
N ASN A 172 -7.24 -26.18 2.26
CA ASN A 172 -8.54 -26.83 2.06
C ASN A 172 -9.47 -26.07 1.09
N ILE A 173 -8.91 -25.62 -0.03
CA ILE A 173 -9.60 -24.81 -1.05
C ILE A 173 -10.00 -25.71 -2.23
N PRO A 174 -11.29 -25.74 -2.62
CA PRO A 174 -11.76 -26.35 -3.87
C PRO A 174 -11.00 -25.85 -5.11
N SER A 175 -10.89 -26.69 -6.15
CA SER A 175 -10.15 -26.33 -7.37
C SER A 175 -10.80 -25.20 -8.17
N ASP A 176 -12.12 -25.07 -8.09
CA ASP A 176 -12.96 -24.09 -8.80
C ASP A 176 -13.08 -22.74 -8.07
N GLN A 177 -12.54 -22.62 -6.87
CA GLN A 177 -12.53 -21.38 -6.10
C GLN A 177 -11.32 -20.51 -6.46
N TYR A 178 -11.52 -19.20 -6.61
CA TYR A 178 -10.42 -18.27 -6.83
C TYR A 178 -9.45 -18.25 -5.64
N LEU A 179 -8.15 -18.20 -5.95
CA LEU A 179 -7.07 -18.02 -4.99
C LEU A 179 -6.34 -16.70 -5.30
N LEU A 180 -6.28 -15.81 -4.32
CA LEU A 180 -5.50 -14.58 -4.38
C LEU A 180 -4.18 -14.82 -3.65
N LEU A 181 -3.05 -14.57 -4.32
CA LEU A 181 -1.72 -14.57 -3.72
C LEU A 181 -1.27 -13.12 -3.53
N ALA A 182 -1.16 -12.69 -2.27
CA ALA A 182 -0.67 -11.36 -1.92
C ALA A 182 0.79 -11.43 -1.47
N PHE A 183 1.73 -10.97 -2.30
CA PHE A 183 3.13 -10.82 -1.94
C PHE A 183 3.38 -9.43 -1.37
N ASP A 184 3.93 -9.33 -0.17
CA ASP A 184 4.29 -8.05 0.46
C ASP A 184 5.81 -7.86 0.56
N GLU A 185 6.23 -6.61 0.73
CA GLU A 185 7.62 -6.21 0.94
C GLU A 185 8.56 -6.62 -0.20
N VAL A 186 8.09 -6.52 -1.44
CA VAL A 186 8.86 -6.82 -2.67
C VAL A 186 10.14 -5.98 -2.77
N GLY A 187 10.20 -4.83 -2.09
CA GLY A 187 11.43 -4.03 -1.97
C GLY A 187 12.59 -4.71 -1.25
N VAL A 188 12.36 -5.87 -0.64
CA VAL A 188 13.45 -6.72 -0.14
C VAL A 188 14.46 -7.05 -1.23
N PHE A 189 14.07 -7.09 -2.51
CA PHE A 189 14.98 -7.36 -3.63
C PHE A 189 15.97 -6.22 -3.91
N ASP A 190 15.69 -4.99 -3.47
CA ASP A 190 16.63 -3.85 -3.56
C ASP A 190 17.83 -4.06 -2.61
N THR A 191 17.61 -4.69 -1.46
CA THR A 191 18.61 -4.83 -0.38
C THR A 191 19.20 -6.23 -0.30
N LYS A 192 18.42 -7.27 -0.62
CA LYS A 192 18.83 -8.67 -0.57
C LYS A 192 19.33 -9.22 -1.90
N GLY A 193 19.53 -8.38 -2.91
CA GLY A 193 19.91 -8.81 -4.26
C GLY A 193 21.20 -9.64 -4.34
N THR A 194 22.10 -9.52 -3.36
CA THR A 194 23.36 -10.27 -3.27
C THR A 194 23.25 -11.63 -2.58
N PHE A 195 22.14 -11.94 -1.88
CA PHE A 195 21.99 -13.19 -1.14
C PHE A 195 21.59 -14.40 -2.00
N PHE A 196 21.07 -14.13 -3.20
CA PHE A 196 20.68 -15.18 -4.13
C PHE A 196 21.76 -15.26 -5.21
N GLU A 197 22.67 -16.25 -5.09
CA GLU A 197 23.59 -16.60 -6.17
C GLU A 197 22.78 -17.07 -7.37
N LEU A 198 22.66 -16.20 -8.36
CA LEU A 198 21.95 -16.46 -9.61
C LEU A 198 23.01 -16.35 -10.71
N GLU A 199 23.11 -17.38 -11.57
CA GLU A 199 24.21 -17.54 -12.52
C GLU A 199 24.59 -16.22 -13.22
N LYS A 200 25.84 -15.77 -13.01
CA LYS A 200 26.52 -14.94 -14.01
C LYS A 200 26.72 -15.84 -15.23
N ASN A 201 25.81 -15.79 -16.18
CA ASN A 201 26.13 -16.24 -17.53
C ASN A 201 26.88 -15.12 -18.26
N ASP A 202 27.62 -15.48 -19.31
CA ASP A 202 28.50 -14.59 -20.10
C ASP A 202 27.76 -13.41 -20.77
N LYS A 203 26.45 -13.25 -20.51
CA LYS A 203 25.53 -12.28 -21.12
C LYS A 203 24.99 -11.20 -20.18
N GLY A 204 25.41 -11.15 -18.91
CA GLY A 204 25.30 -9.92 -18.12
C GLY A 204 24.53 -10.00 -16.80
N VAL A 205 24.37 -8.81 -16.21
CA VAL A 205 24.01 -8.54 -14.82
C VAL A 205 22.63 -9.08 -14.42
N VAL A 206 22.62 -9.83 -13.31
CA VAL A 206 21.45 -10.42 -12.64
C VAL A 206 20.46 -9.35 -12.16
N ARG A 207 19.15 -9.64 -12.26
CA ARG A 207 18.07 -8.75 -11.80
C ARG A 207 17.02 -9.56 -11.02
N PRO A 208 17.12 -9.66 -9.67
CA PRO A 208 16.20 -10.43 -8.83
C PRO A 208 14.71 -10.12 -9.03
N TYR A 209 14.39 -8.87 -9.39
CA TYR A 209 13.05 -8.47 -9.81
C TYR A 209 12.58 -9.20 -11.07
N ASN A 210 13.41 -9.31 -12.10
CA ASN A 210 13.05 -9.99 -13.33
C ASN A 210 12.76 -11.47 -13.09
N ASP A 211 13.56 -12.11 -12.25
CA ASP A 211 13.38 -13.51 -11.87
C ASP A 211 12.10 -13.70 -11.04
N PHE A 212 11.81 -12.80 -10.09
CA PHE A 212 10.55 -12.78 -9.34
C PHE A 212 9.33 -12.62 -10.25
N ILE A 213 9.37 -11.67 -11.20
CA ILE A 213 8.31 -11.50 -12.19
C ILE A 213 8.20 -12.73 -13.11
N GLY A 214 9.32 -13.37 -13.45
CA GLY A 214 9.34 -14.63 -14.19
C GLY A 214 8.66 -15.79 -13.44
N ILE A 215 8.82 -15.84 -12.11
CA ILE A 215 8.12 -16.82 -11.25
C ILE A 215 6.62 -16.53 -11.23
N ILE A 216 6.21 -15.28 -11.08
CA ILE A 216 4.79 -14.89 -11.15
C ILE A 216 4.20 -15.25 -12.52
N SER A 217 4.92 -14.95 -13.60
CA SER A 217 4.53 -15.31 -14.97
C SER A 217 4.21 -16.80 -15.06
N GLN A 218 5.06 -17.67 -14.50
CA GLN A 218 4.80 -19.12 -14.50
C GLN A 218 3.54 -19.47 -13.71
N LEU A 219 3.33 -18.88 -12.53
CA LEU A 219 2.15 -19.13 -11.69
C LEU A 219 0.84 -18.65 -12.33
N CYS A 220 0.87 -17.58 -13.15
CA CYS A 220 -0.30 -17.09 -13.89
C CYS A 220 -0.86 -18.05 -14.95
N GLU A 221 -0.24 -19.21 -15.20
CA GLU A 221 -0.82 -20.27 -16.05
C GLU A 221 -2.08 -20.89 -15.44
N GLU A 222 -2.22 -20.81 -14.10
CA GLU A 222 -3.39 -21.29 -13.38
C GLU A 222 -4.57 -20.30 -13.54
N PRO A 223 -5.72 -20.75 -14.08
CA PRO A 223 -6.82 -19.85 -14.46
C PRO A 223 -7.47 -19.15 -13.27
N ASP A 224 -7.55 -19.82 -12.12
CA ASP A 224 -8.24 -19.35 -10.92
C ASP A 224 -7.29 -18.70 -9.90
N LEU A 225 -6.14 -18.22 -10.38
CA LEU A 225 -5.09 -17.59 -9.58
C LEU A 225 -4.94 -16.10 -9.92
N PHE A 226 -5.02 -15.26 -8.89
CA PHE A 226 -4.85 -13.82 -8.96
C PHE A 226 -3.68 -13.38 -8.08
N PHE A 227 -2.99 -12.32 -8.49
CA PHE A 227 -1.81 -11.82 -7.80
C PHE A 227 -1.99 -10.38 -7.38
N ILE A 228 -1.65 -10.13 -6.12
CA ILE A 228 -1.53 -8.83 -5.51
C ILE A 228 -0.08 -8.67 -5.07
N VAL A 229 0.59 -7.62 -5.53
CA VAL A 229 2.01 -7.40 -5.21
C VAL A 229 2.15 -6.05 -4.50
N VAL A 230 2.57 -6.08 -3.24
CA VAL A 230 2.77 -4.92 -2.37
C VAL A 230 4.27 -4.74 -2.14
N GLY A 231 4.77 -3.52 -2.30
CA GLY A 231 6.14 -3.21 -1.96
C GLY A 231 6.45 -1.73 -2.02
N LYS A 232 7.53 -1.35 -1.37
CA LYS A 232 8.20 -0.05 -1.52
C LYS A 232 9.49 -0.35 -2.27
N SER A 233 9.56 -0.09 -3.57
CA SER A 233 10.87 -0.21 -4.22
C SER A 233 11.13 0.82 -5.29
N LYS A 234 12.41 1.17 -5.39
CA LYS A 234 12.96 1.87 -6.55
C LYS A 234 12.85 0.99 -7.80
N GLY A 235 12.81 -0.34 -7.61
CA GLY A 235 12.60 -1.32 -8.67
C GLY A 235 11.15 -1.63 -9.04
N LEU A 236 10.12 -1.26 -8.29
CA LEU A 236 8.71 -1.49 -8.69
C LEU A 236 8.24 -0.42 -9.66
N SER A 237 8.93 0.71 -9.75
CA SER A 237 8.90 1.57 -10.94
C SER A 237 9.72 0.95 -12.09
N ILE A 238 9.97 -0.36 -12.10
CA ILE A 238 10.33 -1.07 -13.32
C ILE A 238 9.26 -0.70 -14.34
N ASN A 239 9.67 0.11 -15.33
CA ASN A 239 8.86 0.37 -16.50
C ASN A 239 8.31 -0.96 -16.99
N ASN A 240 7.03 -0.98 -17.38
CA ASN A 240 6.41 -2.13 -18.01
C ASN A 240 7.36 -2.75 -19.06
N ASP A 241 8.18 -1.96 -19.75
CA ASP A 241 9.25 -2.37 -20.66
C ASP A 241 10.14 -3.55 -20.17
N VAL A 242 10.56 -3.59 -18.90
CA VAL A 242 11.44 -4.68 -18.39
C VAL A 242 10.65 -5.92 -18.02
N ALA A 243 9.46 -5.77 -17.41
CA ALA A 243 8.55 -6.88 -17.11
C ALA A 243 7.98 -7.51 -18.41
N PHE A 244 7.71 -6.65 -19.40
CA PHE A 244 7.18 -6.99 -20.71
C PHE A 244 8.22 -7.71 -21.57
N GLY A 245 9.45 -7.19 -21.64
CA GLY A 245 10.47 -7.71 -22.54
C GLY A 245 10.85 -9.17 -22.30
N LEU A 246 11.09 -9.56 -21.04
CA LEU A 246 11.59 -10.91 -20.70
C LEU A 246 10.52 -11.86 -20.20
N SER A 247 9.57 -11.36 -19.40
CA SER A 247 8.61 -12.22 -18.67
C SER A 247 7.21 -12.21 -19.26
N ARG A 248 6.96 -11.33 -20.24
CA ARG A 248 5.64 -11.07 -20.86
C ARG A 248 4.53 -10.85 -19.83
N VAL A 249 4.90 -10.27 -18.68
CA VAL A 249 3.97 -9.90 -17.62
C VAL A 249 3.63 -8.43 -17.80
N ILE A 250 2.34 -8.12 -17.75
CA ILE A 250 1.88 -6.72 -17.69
C ILE A 250 1.55 -6.43 -16.23
N LEU A 251 2.18 -5.38 -15.72
CA LEU A 251 2.00 -4.89 -14.35
C LEU A 251 0.96 -3.77 -14.36
N HIS A 252 -0.20 -4.04 -13.78
CA HIS A 252 -1.26 -3.05 -13.59
C HIS A 252 -1.08 -2.35 -12.24
N PHE A 253 -0.41 -1.20 -12.27
CA PHE A 253 -0.16 -0.42 -11.06
C PHE A 253 -1.44 0.25 -10.57
N ILE A 254 -1.84 -0.08 -9.33
CA ILE A 254 -2.96 0.58 -8.64
C ILE A 254 -2.40 1.38 -7.46
N SER A 255 -2.54 2.71 -7.50
CA SER A 255 -2.37 3.53 -6.30
C SER A 255 -3.63 3.53 -5.45
N LEU A 256 -3.43 3.32 -4.14
CA LEU A 256 -4.47 3.45 -3.13
C LEU A 256 -4.60 4.92 -2.73
N SER A 257 -5.84 5.38 -2.58
CA SER A 257 -6.10 6.77 -2.22
C SER A 257 -5.74 7.04 -0.76
N PRO A 258 -5.36 8.29 -0.42
CA PRO A 258 -5.40 8.75 0.98
C PRO A 258 -6.80 8.60 1.57
N LEU A 259 -6.89 8.48 2.90
CA LEU A 259 -8.15 8.40 3.62
C LEU A 259 -8.86 9.75 3.59
N ASP A 260 -10.16 9.75 3.29
CA ASP A 260 -11.01 10.93 3.45
C ASP A 260 -11.45 11.12 4.91
N ALA A 261 -12.12 12.23 5.20
CA ALA A 261 -12.58 12.55 6.56
C ALA A 261 -13.46 11.43 7.15
N SER A 262 -14.41 10.89 6.37
CA SER A 262 -15.26 9.77 6.80
C SER A 262 -14.47 8.52 7.15
N SER A 263 -13.47 8.18 6.34
CA SER A 263 -12.58 7.05 6.58
C SER A 263 -11.74 7.27 7.85
N ILE A 264 -11.28 8.50 8.09
CA ILE A 264 -10.55 8.87 9.31
C ILE A 264 -11.45 8.77 10.54
N VAL A 265 -12.72 9.18 10.46
CA VAL A 265 -13.70 9.00 11.55
C VAL A 265 -13.83 7.52 11.90
N GLU A 266 -14.07 6.65 10.91
CA GLU A 266 -14.19 5.20 11.16
C GLU A 266 -12.89 4.63 11.76
N PHE A 267 -11.73 5.07 11.24
CA PHE A 267 -10.42 4.71 11.79
C PHE A 267 -10.32 5.06 13.28
N LEU A 268 -10.71 6.27 13.68
CA LEU A 268 -10.66 6.73 15.07
C LEU A 268 -11.65 5.99 15.98
N GLU A 269 -12.85 5.71 15.48
CA GLU A 269 -13.91 5.07 16.25
C GLU A 269 -13.68 3.58 16.50
N LYS A 270 -13.06 2.90 15.54
CA LYS A 270 -12.88 1.46 15.61
C LYS A 270 -11.45 1.03 15.96
N SER A 271 -10.45 1.90 15.86
CA SER A 271 -9.11 1.61 16.38
C SER A 271 -9.14 1.52 17.90
N LEU A 272 -8.58 0.46 18.46
CA LEU A 272 -8.60 0.21 19.91
C LEU A 272 -7.21 0.42 20.52
N LEU A 273 -7.19 1.07 21.67
CA LEU A 273 -5.97 1.21 22.47
C LEU A 273 -5.49 -0.17 22.92
N LYS A 274 -4.17 -0.35 22.96
CA LYS A 274 -3.51 -1.55 23.50
C LYS A 274 -3.52 -1.54 25.03
N THR A 275 -4.72 -1.46 25.60
CA THR A 275 -4.99 -1.52 27.04
C THR A 275 -5.87 -2.74 27.34
N PRO A 276 -5.89 -3.24 28.59
CA PRO A 276 -6.74 -4.37 28.95
C PRO A 276 -8.24 -4.14 28.67
N THR A 277 -8.67 -2.89 28.64
CA THR A 277 -10.06 -2.48 28.41
C THR A 277 -10.38 -2.21 26.94
N GLN A 278 -9.38 -2.23 26.04
CA GLN A 278 -9.55 -2.04 24.59
C GLN A 278 -10.48 -0.87 24.22
N VAL A 279 -10.21 0.31 24.79
CA VAL A 279 -11.04 1.50 24.58
C VAL A 279 -10.78 2.08 23.18
N PRO A 280 -11.81 2.53 22.44
CA PRO A 280 -11.64 3.26 21.19
C PRO A 280 -10.72 4.48 21.31
N VAL A 281 -9.91 4.73 20.28
CA VAL A 281 -9.01 5.89 20.22
C VAL A 281 -9.79 7.21 20.32
N CYS A 282 -10.95 7.31 19.67
CA CYS A 282 -11.78 8.51 19.72
C CYS A 282 -12.20 8.90 21.15
N ASN A 283 -12.41 7.93 22.05
CA ASN A 283 -12.83 8.21 23.43
C ASN A 283 -11.76 8.94 24.26
N VAL A 284 -10.50 8.90 23.83
CA VAL A 284 -9.38 9.58 24.49
C VAL A 284 -9.01 10.88 23.76
N LEU A 285 -9.12 10.89 22.42
CA LEU A 285 -8.74 12.04 21.61
C LEU A 285 -9.88 13.06 21.39
N CYS A 286 -11.12 12.70 21.72
CA CYS A 286 -12.29 13.57 21.56
C CYS A 286 -12.86 13.97 22.93
N SER A 287 -13.64 15.04 22.93
CA SER A 287 -14.35 15.52 24.11
C SER A 287 -15.73 16.07 23.72
N SER A 288 -16.55 16.48 24.69
CA SER A 288 -17.86 17.07 24.40
C SER A 288 -17.78 18.34 23.54
N SER A 289 -16.64 19.05 23.56
CA SER A 289 -16.36 20.25 22.77
C SER A 289 -15.45 20.00 21.57
N PHE A 290 -15.11 18.74 21.29
CA PHE A 290 -14.28 18.35 20.16
C PHE A 290 -14.74 17.02 19.61
N SER A 291 -15.59 17.09 18.58
CA SER A 291 -16.20 15.91 17.98
C SER A 291 -15.19 15.09 17.19
N VAL A 292 -15.52 13.82 16.95
CA VAL A 292 -14.69 12.92 16.12
C VAL A 292 -14.55 13.45 14.69
N ASN A 293 -15.59 14.11 14.17
CA ASN A 293 -15.55 14.74 12.84
C ASN A 293 -14.55 15.90 12.79
N GLU A 294 -14.59 16.81 13.77
CA GLU A 294 -13.64 17.92 13.85
C GLU A 294 -12.19 17.44 14.01
N LEU A 295 -11.98 16.36 14.78
CA LEU A 295 -10.67 15.73 14.91
C LEU A 295 -10.23 15.10 13.57
N ALA A 296 -11.14 14.43 12.87
CA ALA A 296 -10.85 13.82 11.57
C ALA A 296 -10.48 14.88 10.52
N ASP A 297 -11.19 16.00 10.46
CA ASP A 297 -10.86 17.12 9.56
C ASP A 297 -9.49 17.72 9.89
N SER A 298 -9.20 17.92 11.19
CA SER A 298 -7.90 18.43 11.64
C SER A 298 -6.75 17.47 11.29
N LEU A 299 -6.96 16.16 11.48
CA LEU A 299 -6.00 15.13 11.12
C LEU A 299 -5.83 15.01 9.60
N LEU A 300 -6.92 15.16 8.83
CA LEU A 300 -6.89 15.16 7.37
C LEU A 300 -6.03 16.31 6.85
N GLU A 301 -6.21 17.52 7.38
CA GLU A 301 -5.39 18.68 7.00
C GLU A 301 -3.92 18.53 7.44
N CYS A 302 -3.73 17.96 8.64
CA CYS A 302 -2.40 17.74 9.23
C CYS A 302 -1.58 16.72 8.42
N THR A 303 -2.22 15.62 8.01
CA THR A 303 -1.57 14.41 7.49
C THR A 303 -1.84 14.15 6.00
N GLY A 304 -2.76 14.89 5.39
CA GLY A 304 -3.27 14.63 4.05
C GLY A 304 -4.05 13.32 3.91
N GLY A 305 -4.47 12.72 5.03
CA GLY A 305 -5.13 11.41 5.03
C GLY A 305 -4.18 10.26 4.71
N VAL A 306 -2.88 10.50 4.67
CA VAL A 306 -1.88 9.46 4.41
C VAL A 306 -1.81 8.52 5.63
N PRO A 307 -2.16 7.23 5.50
CA PRO A 307 -2.27 6.32 6.64
C PRO A 307 -1.02 6.26 7.52
N GLY A 308 0.17 6.21 6.92
CA GLY A 308 1.43 6.18 7.67
C GLY A 308 1.68 7.45 8.50
N LEU A 309 1.26 8.63 8.02
CA LEU A 309 1.36 9.89 8.77
C LEU A 309 0.25 9.97 9.84
N LEU A 310 -0.97 9.56 9.48
CA LEU A 310 -2.13 9.51 10.38
C LEU A 310 -1.85 8.65 11.62
N THR A 311 -1.38 7.42 11.43
CA THR A 311 -1.06 6.51 12.55
C THR A 311 -0.04 7.12 13.50
N ARG A 312 1.00 7.80 12.96
CA ARG A 312 2.03 8.45 13.79
C ARG A 312 1.48 9.66 14.52
N ALA A 313 0.73 10.53 13.84
CA ALA A 313 0.10 11.70 14.43
C ALA A 313 -0.80 11.30 15.61
N VAL A 314 -1.64 10.29 15.41
CA VAL A 314 -2.53 9.74 16.45
C VAL A 314 -1.72 9.14 17.61
N ASN A 315 -0.68 8.35 17.34
CA ASN A 315 0.20 7.83 18.40
C ASN A 315 0.86 8.96 19.20
N MET A 316 1.31 10.03 18.54
CA MET A 316 1.94 11.17 19.22
C MET A 316 0.95 11.95 20.09
N LEU A 317 -0.29 12.15 19.63
CA LEU A 317 -1.34 12.73 20.47
C LEU A 317 -1.63 11.86 21.69
N LEU A 318 -1.70 10.53 21.53
CA LEU A 318 -1.88 9.60 22.65
C LEU A 318 -0.69 9.65 23.63
N ASN A 319 0.54 9.70 23.14
CA ASN A 319 1.74 9.82 23.99
C ASN A 319 1.76 11.12 24.79
N TYR A 320 1.30 12.22 24.18
CA TYR A 320 1.15 13.50 24.87
C TYR A 320 0.16 13.41 26.04
N ILE A 321 -0.99 12.76 25.84
CA ILE A 321 -2.01 12.55 26.87
C ILE A 321 -1.46 11.68 28.02
N ILE A 322 -0.78 10.58 27.68
CA ILE A 322 -0.16 9.67 28.65
C ILE A 322 0.89 10.41 29.48
N ALA A 323 1.76 11.19 28.83
CA ALA A 323 2.82 11.94 29.51
C ALA A 323 2.27 12.99 30.49
N ARG A 324 1.10 13.56 30.19
CA ARG A 324 0.41 14.51 31.08
C ARG A 324 -0.46 13.86 32.15
N ASN A 325 -0.64 12.54 32.09
CA ASN A 325 -1.52 11.78 32.98
C ASN A 325 -2.95 12.36 33.03
N GLN A 326 -3.48 12.75 31.85
CA GLN A 326 -4.84 13.25 31.70
C GLN A 326 -5.71 12.23 30.94
N PRO A 327 -7.04 12.21 31.18
CA PRO A 327 -7.93 11.24 30.53
C PRO A 327 -8.32 11.61 29.09
N PHE A 328 -8.18 12.87 28.68
CA PHE A 328 -8.52 13.36 27.33
C PHE A 328 -7.66 14.58 26.96
N ILE A 329 -7.76 15.04 25.71
CA ILE A 329 -7.16 16.27 25.18
C ILE A 329 -8.25 17.27 24.75
N SER A 330 -8.06 18.57 25.01
CA SER A 330 -8.98 19.61 24.50
C SER A 330 -8.74 19.89 23.01
N LYS A 331 -9.69 20.56 22.35
CA LYS A 331 -9.54 21.02 20.95
C LYS A 331 -8.29 21.90 20.79
N GLU A 332 -8.15 22.90 21.64
CA GLU A 332 -7.05 23.87 21.61
C GLU A 332 -5.71 23.18 21.85
N GLU A 333 -5.65 22.25 22.82
CA GLU A 333 -4.45 21.50 23.11
C GLU A 333 -4.06 20.57 21.95
N CYS A 334 -5.04 19.92 21.31
CA CYS A 334 -4.83 19.07 20.15
C CYS A 334 -4.27 19.87 18.97
N LEU A 335 -4.90 21.00 18.63
CA LEU A 335 -4.44 21.89 17.57
C LEU A 335 -3.05 22.47 17.89
N THR A 336 -2.80 22.84 19.15
CA THR A 336 -1.48 23.30 19.60
C THR A 336 -0.42 22.21 19.41
N CYS A 337 -0.73 20.95 19.74
CA CYS A 337 0.18 19.82 19.50
C CYS A 337 0.44 19.60 18.01
N MET A 338 -0.59 19.60 17.16
CA MET A 338 -0.41 19.40 15.71
C MET A 338 0.32 20.56 15.03
N ASN A 339 0.32 21.75 15.63
CA ASN A 339 1.07 22.91 15.18
C ASN A 339 2.48 23.00 15.77
N ASP A 340 2.83 22.15 16.72
CA ASP A 340 4.17 22.11 17.33
C ASP A 340 5.23 21.65 16.32
N TYR A 341 6.40 22.30 16.39
CA TYR A 341 7.52 22.03 15.49
C TYR A 341 8.02 20.59 15.64
N ASP A 342 8.20 20.10 16.87
CA ASP A 342 8.72 18.76 17.13
C ASP A 342 7.68 17.70 16.79
N PHE A 343 6.39 17.97 17.03
CA PHE A 343 5.31 17.10 16.59
C PHE A 343 5.42 16.79 15.10
N ARG A 344 5.45 17.85 14.28
CA ARG A 344 5.48 17.73 12.82
C ARG A 344 6.80 17.09 12.34
N ARG A 345 7.94 17.53 12.91
CA ARG A 345 9.26 16.98 12.57
C ARG A 345 9.33 15.47 12.82
N ILE A 346 8.89 15.00 13.98
CA ILE A 346 8.97 13.57 14.37
C ILE A 346 7.94 12.72 13.62
N CYS A 347 6.75 13.28 13.33
CA CYS A 347 5.76 12.60 12.49
C CYS A 347 6.32 12.32 11.09
N ALA A 348 7.01 13.29 10.48
CA ALA A 348 7.47 13.16 9.11
C ALA A 348 8.92 12.66 8.97
N GLU A 349 9.74 12.66 10.02
CA GLU A 349 11.17 12.30 10.00
C GLU A 349 11.47 11.03 9.18
N PRO A 350 10.75 9.90 9.33
CA PRO A 350 11.07 8.68 8.56
C PRO A 350 10.72 8.72 7.08
N PHE A 351 10.14 9.83 6.63
CA PHE A 351 9.82 10.09 5.23
C PHE A 351 10.68 11.20 4.64
N VAL A 352 11.28 12.08 5.46
CA VAL A 352 12.13 13.20 5.00
C VAL A 352 13.29 12.69 4.16
N GLU A 353 14.06 11.74 4.67
CA GLU A 353 15.21 11.17 3.95
C GLU A 353 14.80 10.60 2.57
N ARG A 354 13.56 10.12 2.43
CA ARG A 354 13.06 9.57 1.17
C ARG A 354 12.71 10.66 0.16
N ILE A 355 12.14 11.78 0.62
CA ILE A 355 11.87 12.94 -0.23
C ILE A 355 13.18 13.59 -0.67
N LEU A 356 14.15 13.70 0.24
CA LEU A 356 15.43 14.34 -0.03
C LEU A 356 16.34 13.53 -0.97
N ASN A 357 16.16 12.20 -1.01
CA ASN A 357 16.97 11.27 -1.82
C ASN A 357 16.22 10.74 -3.06
N LEU A 358 15.29 11.51 -3.61
CA LEU A 358 14.70 11.24 -4.92
C LEU A 358 15.76 11.35 -6.03
N ASP A 359 15.65 10.53 -7.07
CA ASP A 359 16.45 10.71 -8.30
C ASP A 359 16.04 11.98 -9.06
N GLU A 360 16.83 12.41 -10.05
CA GLU A 360 16.61 13.69 -10.75
C GLU A 360 15.24 13.80 -11.42
N ASP A 361 14.75 12.72 -12.03
CA ASP A 361 13.45 12.69 -12.70
C ASP A 361 12.33 12.83 -11.68
N ARG A 362 12.38 12.05 -10.60
CA ARG A 362 11.41 12.10 -9.49
C ARG A 362 11.46 13.43 -8.75
N LYS A 363 12.63 14.02 -8.59
CA LYS A 363 12.81 15.34 -7.99
C LYS A 363 12.13 16.40 -8.86
N SER A 364 12.30 16.34 -10.17
CA SER A 364 11.63 17.27 -11.10
C SER A 364 10.10 17.15 -11.05
N VAL A 365 9.58 15.92 -10.95
CA VAL A 365 8.14 15.68 -10.74
C VAL A 365 7.69 16.22 -9.39
N PHE A 366 8.45 15.98 -8.32
CA PHE A 366 8.16 16.49 -6.98
C PHE A 366 8.09 18.02 -6.96
N ASP A 367 9.07 18.71 -7.54
CA ASP A 367 9.11 20.18 -7.62
C ASP A 367 7.91 20.73 -8.38
N LEU A 368 7.51 20.09 -9.48
CA LEU A 368 6.31 20.46 -10.24
C LEU A 368 5.03 20.29 -9.42
N LEU A 369 4.89 19.18 -8.71
CA LEU A 369 3.73 18.93 -7.84
C LEU A 369 3.69 19.88 -6.65
N LEU A 370 4.84 20.20 -6.07
CA LEU A 370 4.97 21.18 -5.00
C LEU A 370 4.50 22.55 -5.49
N MET A 371 4.95 22.97 -6.68
CA MET A 371 4.49 24.22 -7.29
C MET A 371 2.98 24.20 -7.55
N MET A 372 2.43 23.12 -8.12
CA MET A 372 0.98 23.00 -8.29
C MET A 372 0.23 23.17 -6.97
N ALA A 373 0.74 22.61 -5.88
CA ALA A 373 0.13 22.70 -4.57
C ALA A 373 0.24 24.10 -3.95
N LEU A 374 1.41 24.75 -4.05
CA LEU A 374 1.65 26.10 -3.55
C LEU A 374 0.77 27.14 -4.26
N PHE A 375 0.58 26.98 -5.57
CA PHE A 375 -0.24 27.88 -6.37
C PHE A 375 -1.71 27.46 -6.49
N ARG A 376 -2.12 26.38 -5.79
CA ARG A 376 -3.49 25.81 -5.82
C ARG A 376 -4.01 25.61 -7.25
N ILE A 377 -3.14 25.18 -8.16
CA ILE A 377 -3.46 25.00 -9.57
C ILE A 377 -4.45 23.81 -9.69
N PRO A 378 -5.69 24.03 -10.16
CA PRO A 378 -6.61 22.95 -10.41
C PRO A 378 -6.16 22.16 -11.65
N PHE A 379 -6.27 20.84 -11.57
CA PHE A 379 -5.93 19.94 -12.66
C PHE A 379 -7.17 19.20 -13.13
N GLN A 380 -7.48 19.31 -14.42
CA GLN A 380 -8.58 18.58 -15.05
C GLN A 380 -8.14 17.17 -15.44
N VAL A 381 -9.05 16.24 -15.19
CA VAL A 381 -8.94 14.80 -15.37
C VAL A 381 -9.76 14.47 -16.62
N ASP A 382 -9.13 13.89 -17.63
CA ASP A 382 -9.81 13.43 -18.85
C ASP A 382 -9.80 11.91 -18.86
N ASP A 383 -10.96 11.31 -18.55
CA ASP A 383 -11.24 9.87 -18.33
C ASP A 383 -10.70 8.91 -19.40
N ARG A 384 -10.18 9.44 -20.52
CA ARG A 384 -9.75 8.70 -21.70
C ARG A 384 -8.26 8.32 -21.72
N LEU A 385 -7.44 8.85 -20.81
CA LEU A 385 -5.99 8.66 -20.87
C LEU A 385 -5.43 7.95 -19.63
N THR A 386 -4.70 6.87 -19.89
CA THR A 386 -3.84 6.13 -18.95
C THR A 386 -2.77 7.00 -18.25
N SER A 387 -2.61 8.28 -18.64
CA SER A 387 -1.74 9.26 -17.96
C SER A 387 -2.29 9.70 -16.60
N GLU A 388 -3.56 9.45 -16.32
CA GLU A 388 -4.16 9.67 -15.01
C GLU A 388 -3.44 8.88 -13.91
N SER A 389 -3.10 7.60 -14.16
CA SER A 389 -2.37 6.80 -13.17
C SER A 389 -1.06 7.47 -12.81
N PHE A 390 -0.32 8.05 -13.77
CA PHE A 390 1.00 8.60 -13.47
C PHE A 390 0.95 9.82 -12.54
N LEU A 391 0.06 10.79 -12.78
CA LEU A 391 -0.04 11.96 -11.90
C LEU A 391 -0.66 11.59 -10.54
N TYR A 392 -1.66 10.72 -10.53
CA TYR A 392 -2.26 10.21 -9.29
C TYR A 392 -1.27 9.43 -8.44
N ASP A 393 -0.52 8.55 -9.09
CA ASP A 393 0.52 7.75 -8.48
C ASP A 393 1.65 8.66 -8.02
N ALA A 394 2.06 9.67 -8.79
CA ALA A 394 3.10 10.63 -8.39
C ALA A 394 2.69 11.50 -7.19
N VAL A 395 1.50 12.11 -7.19
CA VAL A 395 1.00 12.91 -6.05
C VAL A 395 1.04 12.09 -4.76
N THR A 396 0.49 10.88 -4.85
CA THR A 396 0.35 9.96 -3.75
C THR A 396 1.71 9.36 -3.34
N GLU A 397 2.56 9.04 -4.31
CA GLU A 397 3.93 8.58 -4.13
C GLU A 397 4.69 9.64 -3.35
N MET A 398 4.60 10.91 -3.73
CA MET A 398 5.26 12.09 -3.16
C MET A 398 4.64 12.62 -1.85
N GLY A 399 3.60 11.98 -1.34
CA GLY A 399 3.05 12.30 -0.01
C GLY A 399 2.26 13.61 0.01
N LEU A 400 1.91 14.08 -1.17
CA LEU A 400 0.94 15.12 -1.40
C LEU A 400 -0.43 14.45 -1.51
N TYR A 401 -1.50 15.20 -1.26
CA TYR A 401 -2.84 14.63 -1.33
C TYR A 401 -3.76 15.45 -2.22
N ARG A 402 -4.82 14.80 -2.67
CA ARG A 402 -5.76 15.38 -3.63
C ARG A 402 -6.95 15.94 -2.90
N TYR A 403 -7.34 17.14 -3.29
CA TYR A 403 -8.60 17.72 -2.92
C TYR A 403 -9.51 17.78 -4.15
N PRO A 404 -10.55 16.93 -4.25
CA PRO A 404 -11.47 16.98 -5.37
C PRO A 404 -12.24 18.30 -5.31
N ILE A 405 -12.26 19.02 -6.44
CA ILE A 405 -13.10 20.21 -6.64
C ILE A 405 -14.45 19.77 -7.22
N ASP A 406 -14.42 18.86 -8.18
CA ASP A 406 -15.59 18.25 -8.81
C ASP A 406 -15.23 16.83 -9.30
N GLN A 407 -16.13 16.21 -10.08
CA GLN A 407 -15.93 14.84 -10.59
C GLN A 407 -14.64 14.70 -11.41
N ASN A 408 -14.23 15.74 -12.14
CA ASN A 408 -13.16 15.68 -13.12
C ASN A 408 -12.04 16.69 -12.82
N THR A 409 -12.02 17.30 -11.63
CA THR A 409 -11.03 18.33 -11.30
C THR A 409 -10.54 18.14 -9.87
N PHE A 410 -9.22 18.17 -9.66
CA PHE A 410 -8.64 18.14 -8.33
C PHE A 410 -7.52 19.17 -8.15
N GLN A 411 -7.24 19.52 -6.90
CA GLN A 411 -6.05 20.26 -6.49
C GLN A 411 -5.09 19.34 -5.73
N VAL A 412 -3.79 19.60 -5.87
CA VAL A 412 -2.76 18.96 -5.04
C VAL A 412 -2.57 19.80 -3.79
N LEU A 413 -2.54 19.18 -2.62
CA LEU A 413 -2.33 19.82 -1.32
C LEU A 413 -1.11 19.22 -0.61
N ILE A 414 -0.45 20.06 0.19
CA ILE A 414 0.70 19.67 1.03
C ILE A 414 0.18 19.43 2.46
N PRO A 415 0.36 18.23 3.05
CA PRO A 415 0.09 18.01 4.47
C PRO A 415 0.81 19.03 5.35
N LYS A 416 0.13 19.63 6.35
CA LYS A 416 0.74 20.63 7.24
C LYS A 416 2.00 20.12 7.95
N ILE A 417 2.08 18.81 8.21
CA ILE A 417 3.26 18.17 8.79
C ILE A 417 4.53 18.41 7.94
N PHE A 418 4.43 18.45 6.60
CA PHE A 418 5.58 18.67 5.73
C PHE A 418 5.98 20.14 5.56
N VAL A 419 5.09 21.08 5.86
CA VAL A 419 5.36 22.52 5.72
C VAL A 419 6.61 22.93 6.50
N VAL A 420 6.74 22.46 7.75
CA VAL A 420 7.89 22.76 8.61
C VAL A 420 9.19 22.19 8.06
N ILE A 421 9.13 21.03 7.38
CA ILE A 421 10.30 20.39 6.80
C ILE A 421 10.76 21.17 5.56
N PHE A 422 9.86 21.44 4.61
CA PHE A 422 10.21 22.15 3.38
C PHE A 422 10.65 23.60 3.63
N LYS A 423 10.08 24.27 4.65
CA LYS A 423 10.52 25.61 5.05
C LYS A 423 12.00 25.65 5.46
N ASN A 424 12.48 24.59 6.09
CA ASN A 424 13.84 24.53 6.62
C ASN A 424 14.84 23.87 5.66
N ASP A 425 14.38 23.33 4.53
CA ASP A 425 15.23 22.75 3.51
C ASP A 425 16.02 23.84 2.77
N PRO A 426 17.36 23.78 2.73
CA PRO A 426 18.17 24.79 2.03
C PRO A 426 17.99 24.77 0.49
N SER A 427 17.48 23.68 -0.07
CA SER A 427 17.24 23.53 -1.51
C SER A 427 15.96 24.20 -2.03
N ILE A 428 15.03 24.54 -1.12
CA ILE A 428 13.80 25.25 -1.45
C ILE A 428 14.07 26.76 -1.50
N SER A 429 13.57 27.43 -2.55
CA SER A 429 13.78 28.86 -2.76
C SER A 429 13.09 29.72 -1.71
N SER A 430 13.57 30.96 -1.53
CA SER A 430 12.96 31.90 -0.59
C SER A 430 11.48 32.21 -0.90
N LEU A 431 11.08 32.20 -2.18
CA LEU A 431 9.70 32.42 -2.60
C LEU A 431 8.79 31.24 -2.22
N GLU A 432 9.24 30.01 -2.47
CA GLU A 432 8.51 28.80 -2.07
C GLU A 432 8.38 28.71 -0.55
N LYS A 433 9.40 29.11 0.21
CA LYS A 433 9.33 29.21 1.69
C LYS A 433 8.26 30.21 2.16
N ILE A 434 8.09 31.33 1.46
CA ILE A 434 7.05 32.32 1.76
C ILE A 434 5.65 31.74 1.45
N LEU A 435 5.48 31.05 0.33
CA LEU A 435 4.22 30.40 -0.04
C LEU A 435 3.86 29.26 0.94
N LEU A 436 4.84 28.43 1.33
CA LEU A 436 4.69 27.48 2.44
C LEU A 436 4.32 28.18 3.76
N GLY A 437 4.83 29.41 3.95
CA GLY A 437 4.44 30.35 5.01
C GLY A 437 2.94 30.57 5.09
N SER A 438 2.32 30.87 3.95
CA SER A 438 0.88 31.14 3.86
C SER A 438 -0.01 29.92 4.07
N LEU A 439 0.52 28.71 3.89
CA LEU A 439 -0.19 27.46 4.18
C LEU A 439 -0.22 27.10 5.68
N ASP A 440 0.59 27.77 6.50
CA ASP A 440 0.64 27.58 7.96
C ASP A 440 -0.36 28.47 8.72
N VAL A 441 -1.00 29.40 8.00
CA VAL A 441 -2.05 30.25 8.55
C VAL A 441 -3.36 29.52 8.31
N GLU A 442 -4.12 29.25 9.37
CA GLU A 442 -5.50 28.78 9.21
C GLU A 442 -6.23 29.69 8.21
N PRO A 443 -7.09 29.16 7.33
CA PRO A 443 -8.02 30.03 6.62
C PRO A 443 -8.80 30.78 7.71
N VAL A 444 -8.57 32.09 7.79
CA VAL A 444 -9.41 32.96 8.61
C VAL A 444 -10.78 32.87 7.96
N ASP A 445 -11.75 32.33 8.71
CA ASP A 445 -13.17 32.18 8.33
C ASP A 445 -13.72 33.39 7.55
#